data_AF-A0A0F7VME2-F1
#
_entry.id   AF-A0A0F7VME2-F1
#
_cell.length_a   1.000
_cell.length_b   1.000
_cell.length_c   1.000
_cell.angle_alpha   90.00
_cell.angle_beta   90.00
_cell.angle_gamma   90.00
#
_symmetry.space_group_name_H-M   'P 1'
#
loop_
_entity.id
_entity.type
_entity.pdbx_description
1 polymer ?
#
loop_
_entity_poly.entity_id
_entity_poly.type
_entity_poly.pdbx_seq_one_letter_code
_entity_poly.pdbx_strand_id
1 'polypeptide(L)'
;MHLNPDSDDYPTPFREWITEQAHKAGMDDPAGFASHWAPHNRFDGLSDGDADSLACLLGVGFEEVRAAHKADITVWIRDREVAEHPDLVVLDAVLDGIARGA
;
A
#
# COMPACT_ATOMS: atom_id res chain seq x y z
N MET A 1 13.97 7.32 -14.27
CA MET A 1 14.50 6.24 -13.41
C MET A 1 13.30 5.38 -13.03
N HIS A 2 13.16 4.17 -13.57
CA HIS A 2 12.11 3.25 -13.14
C HIS A 2 12.57 2.67 -11.81
N LEU A 3 11.93 3.04 -10.70
CA LEU A 3 12.16 2.39 -9.41
C LEU A 3 11.68 0.94 -9.52
N ASN A 4 12.45 -0.01 -8.99
CA ASN A 4 12.03 -1.40 -8.92
C ASN A 4 10.80 -1.48 -7.98
N PRO A 5 9.62 -1.89 -8.46
CA PRO A 5 8.40 -1.99 -7.65
C PRO A 5 8.48 -3.05 -6.54
N ASP A 6 9.52 -3.87 -6.58
CA ASP A 6 9.85 -4.89 -5.58
C ASP A 6 11.01 -4.47 -4.66
N SER A 7 11.44 -3.21 -4.73
CA SER A 7 12.41 -2.63 -3.80
C SER A 7 11.74 -2.28 -2.47
N ASP A 8 12.42 -2.53 -1.35
CA ASP A 8 11.93 -2.18 -0.01
C ASP A 8 11.64 -0.68 0.15
N ASP A 9 12.34 0.15 -0.63
CA ASP A 9 12.17 1.61 -0.66
C ASP A 9 11.19 2.13 -1.73
N TYR A 10 10.44 1.23 -2.37
CA TYR A 10 9.42 1.67 -3.32
C TYR A 10 8.35 2.52 -2.58
N PRO A 11 7.99 3.70 -3.10
CA PRO A 11 6.98 4.54 -2.47
C PRO A 11 5.61 3.91 -2.66
N THR A 12 5.08 3.26 -1.62
CA THR A 12 3.72 2.70 -1.61
C THR A 12 2.79 3.55 -0.74
N PRO A 13 1.48 3.54 -1.01
CA PRO A 13 0.49 4.18 -0.14
C PRO A 13 0.62 3.78 1.34
N PHE A 14 0.91 2.51 1.64
CA PHE A 14 1.11 2.07 3.02
C PHE A 14 2.40 2.65 3.63
N ARG A 15 3.49 2.73 2.87
CA ARG A 15 4.75 3.33 3.33
C ARG A 15 4.58 4.80 3.67
N GLU A 16 3.91 5.55 2.80
CA GLU A 16 3.60 6.97 3.02
C GLU A 16 2.73 7.13 4.27
N TRP A 17 1.68 6.32 4.40
CA TRP A 17 0.80 6.34 5.56
C TRP A 17 1.55 6.02 6.86
N ILE A 18 2.36 4.96 6.91
CA ILE A 18 3.17 4.62 8.10
C ILE A 18 4.13 5.76 8.44
N THR A 19 4.82 6.33 7.46
CA THR A 19 5.78 7.42 7.66
C THR A 19 5.07 8.62 8.30
N GLU A 20 3.88 8.96 7.82
CA GLU A 20 3.07 10.04 8.38
C GLU A 20 2.62 9.76 9.82
N GLN A 21 2.12 8.55 10.10
CA GLN A 21 1.69 8.19 11.45
C GLN A 21 2.87 8.10 12.44
N ALA A 22 4.00 7.55 12.00
CA ALA A 22 5.21 7.47 12.82
C ALA A 22 5.75 8.87 13.16
N HIS A 23 5.68 9.81 12.21
CA HIS A 23 5.99 11.22 12.45
C HIS A 23 5.00 11.84 13.46
N LYS A 24 3.69 11.58 13.34
CA LYS A 24 2.68 12.05 14.30
C LYS A 24 2.85 11.46 15.71
N ALA A 25 3.30 10.21 15.79
CA ALA A 25 3.64 9.54 17.04
C ALA A 25 4.94 10.07 17.68
N GLY A 26 5.68 10.93 16.98
CA GLY A 26 6.92 11.53 17.48
C GLY A 26 8.12 10.57 17.45
N MET A 27 8.11 9.59 16.55
CA MET A 27 9.26 8.69 16.36
C MET A 27 10.44 9.44 15.73
N ASP A 28 11.67 9.13 16.18
CA ASP A 28 12.90 9.79 15.72
C ASP A 28 13.27 9.43 14.26
N ASP A 29 12.88 8.24 13.79
CA ASP A 29 13.11 7.78 12.40
C ASP A 29 11.83 7.17 11.77
N PRO A 30 10.88 8.01 11.32
CA PRO A 30 9.66 7.56 10.68
C PRO A 30 9.90 6.78 9.39
N ALA A 31 10.93 7.15 8.63
CA ALA A 31 11.25 6.52 7.34
C ALA A 31 11.87 5.12 7.54
N GLY A 32 12.78 4.97 8.51
CA GLY A 32 13.30 3.66 8.90
C GLY A 32 12.24 2.77 9.55
N PHE A 33 11.29 3.34 10.27
CA PHE A 33 10.13 2.58 10.75
C PHE A 33 9.28 2.06 9.58
N ALA A 34 9.01 2.91 8.59
CA ALA A 34 8.25 2.53 7.40
C ALA A 34 8.97 1.50 6.52
N SER A 35 10.31 1.52 6.46
CA SER A 35 11.09 0.54 5.68
C SER A 35 11.03 -0.88 6.24
N HIS A 36 10.68 -1.04 7.51
CA HIS A 36 10.42 -2.36 8.09
C HIS A 36 9.03 -2.89 7.73
N TRP A 37 8.00 -2.05 7.90
CA TRP A 37 6.60 -2.49 7.83
C TRP A 37 6.01 -2.46 6.42
N ALA A 38 6.47 -1.58 5.53
CA ALA A 38 5.93 -1.48 4.17
C ALA A 38 6.25 -2.71 3.29
N PRO A 39 7.48 -3.27 3.30
CA PRO A 39 7.75 -4.51 2.57
C PRO A 39 7.00 -5.70 3.16
N HIS A 40 6.95 -5.81 4.49
CA HIS A 40 6.24 -6.88 5.19
C HIS A 40 4.76 -6.92 4.78
N ASN A 41 4.09 -5.77 4.78
CA ASN A 41 2.72 -5.60 4.30
C ASN A 41 2.50 -6.16 2.88
N ARG A 42 3.49 -6.00 2.00
CA ARG A 42 3.37 -6.26 0.56
C ARG A 42 3.74 -7.69 0.18
N PHE A 43 4.75 -8.27 0.83
CA PHE A 43 5.25 -9.60 0.47
C PHE A 43 4.74 -10.70 1.39
N ASP A 44 4.55 -10.41 2.68
CA ASP A 44 4.11 -11.39 3.67
C ASP A 44 2.62 -11.21 4.03
N GLY A 45 2.04 -10.07 3.66
CA GLY A 45 0.74 -9.62 4.15
C GLY A 45 0.84 -9.05 5.56
N LEU A 46 -0.28 -8.51 6.05
CA LEU A 46 -0.36 -7.97 7.41
C LEU A 46 -1.28 -8.85 8.24
N SER A 47 -0.74 -9.58 9.21
CA SER A 47 -1.56 -10.37 10.12
C SER A 47 -2.32 -9.46 11.10
N ASP A 48 -3.38 -9.96 11.73
CA ASP A 48 -4.10 -9.21 12.77
C ASP A 48 -3.18 -8.89 13.97
N GLY A 49 -2.22 -9.75 14.30
CA GLY A 49 -1.25 -9.49 15.36
C GLY A 49 -0.26 -8.39 15.02
N ASP A 50 0.17 -8.33 13.75
CA ASP A 50 1.02 -7.26 13.25
C ASP A 50 0.26 -5.94 13.18
N ALA A 51 -0.99 -5.97 12.74
CA ALA A 51 -1.85 -4.80 12.70
C ALA A 51 -2.12 -4.22 14.10
N ASP A 52 -2.35 -5.07 15.11
CA ASP A 52 -2.51 -4.64 16.51
C ASP A 52 -1.21 -4.05 17.09
N SER A 53 -0.07 -4.69 16.80
CA SER A 53 1.24 -4.17 17.20
C SER A 53 1.54 -2.81 16.57
N LEU A 54 1.24 -2.66 15.28
CA LEU A 54 1.42 -1.42 14.55
C LEU A 54 0.50 -0.31 15.07
N ALA A 55 -0.76 -0.64 15.37
CA ALA A 55 -1.73 0.27 15.97
C ALA A 55 -1.23 0.79 17.32
N CYS A 56 -0.74 -0.11 18.19
CA CYS A 56 -0.15 0.24 19.47
C CYS A 56 1.08 1.16 19.33
N LEU A 57 2.00 0.84 18.41
CA LEU A 57 3.23 1.61 18.21
C LEU A 57 2.96 3.01 17.64
N LEU A 58 2.00 3.13 16.73
CA LEU A 58 1.64 4.39 16.08
C LEU A 58 0.61 5.21 16.87
N GLY A 59 -0.01 4.63 17.88
CA GLY A 59 -1.08 5.28 18.64
C GLY A 59 -2.36 5.51 17.83
N VAL A 60 -2.65 4.64 16.86
CA VAL A 60 -3.83 4.70 15.99
C VAL A 60 -4.75 3.50 16.23
N GLY A 61 -5.97 3.51 15.66
CA GLY A 61 -6.87 2.36 15.76
C GLY A 61 -6.44 1.17 14.90
N PHE A 62 -6.72 -0.05 15.37
CA PHE A 62 -6.55 -1.29 14.61
C PHE A 62 -7.23 -1.25 13.22
N GLU A 63 -8.47 -0.74 13.17
CA GLU A 63 -9.21 -0.61 11.90
C GLU A 63 -8.59 0.40 10.94
N GLU A 64 -7.87 1.41 11.44
CA GLU A 64 -7.16 2.37 10.59
C GLU A 64 -5.97 1.69 9.90
N VAL A 65 -5.24 0.84 10.63
CA VAL A 65 -4.15 0.03 10.07
C VAL A 65 -4.70 -0.91 8.98
N ARG A 66 -5.81 -1.60 9.25
CA ARG A 66 -6.45 -2.49 8.27
C ARG A 66 -6.92 -1.75 7.02
N ALA A 67 -7.48 -0.56 7.19
CA ALA A 67 -7.92 0.27 6.07
C ALA A 67 -6.73 0.67 5.19
N ALA A 68 -5.62 1.10 5.79
CA ALA A 68 -4.40 1.45 5.08
C ALA A 68 -3.78 0.25 4.34
N HIS A 69 -3.69 -0.92 5.00
CA HIS A 69 -3.24 -2.18 4.39
C HIS A 69 -4.08 -2.52 3.16
N LYS A 70 -5.42 -2.51 3.30
CA LYS A 70 -6.32 -2.88 2.20
C LYS A 70 -6.24 -1.91 1.02
N ALA A 71 -6.08 -0.61 1.29
CA ALA A 71 -5.90 0.39 0.24
C ALA A 71 -4.62 0.12 -0.57
N ASP A 72 -3.52 -0.21 0.11
CA ASP A 72 -2.23 -0.52 -0.53
C ASP A 72 -2.29 -1.79 -1.39
N ILE A 73 -2.85 -2.88 -0.85
CA ILE A 73 -3.02 -4.13 -1.60
C ILE A 73 -3.92 -3.93 -2.82
N THR A 74 -4.96 -3.11 -2.72
CA THR A 74 -5.83 -2.79 -3.87
C THR A 74 -5.07 -2.09 -4.99
N VAL A 75 -4.21 -1.11 -4.64
CA VAL A 75 -3.36 -0.44 -5.62
C VAL A 75 -2.36 -1.43 -6.21
N TRP A 76 -1.73 -2.25 -5.37
CA TRP A 76 -0.71 -3.20 -5.82
C TRP A 76 -1.25 -4.27 -6.76
N ILE A 77 -2.43 -4.84 -6.47
CA ILE A 77 -3.09 -5.81 -7.36
C ILE A 77 -3.37 -5.16 -8.71
N ARG A 78 -3.87 -3.92 -8.73
CA ARG A 78 -4.12 -3.20 -9.98
C ARG A 78 -2.84 -2.96 -10.77
N ASP A 79 -1.76 -2.56 -10.11
CA ASP A 79 -0.46 -2.36 -10.77
C ASP A 79 0.08 -3.66 -11.36
N ARG A 80 -0.13 -4.79 -10.67
CA ARG A 80 0.25 -6.13 -11.15
C ARG A 80 -0.60 -6.56 -12.35
N GLU A 81 -1.92 -6.39 -12.29
CA GLU A 81 -2.81 -6.69 -13.41
C GLU A 81 -2.43 -5.88 -14.66
N VAL A 82 -2.11 -4.59 -14.49
CA VAL A 82 -1.65 -3.73 -15.59
C VAL A 82 -0.32 -4.22 -16.18
N ALA A 83 0.61 -4.67 -15.34
CA ALA A 83 1.91 -5.13 -15.78
C ALA A 83 1.85 -6.51 -16.47
N GLU A 84 1.01 -7.42 -15.96
CA GLU A 84 0.91 -8.81 -16.44
C GLU A 84 -0.04 -8.94 -17.64
N HIS A 85 -1.07 -8.10 -17.70
CA HIS A 85 -2.11 -8.14 -18.73
C HIS A 85 -2.39 -6.74 -19.31
N PRO A 86 -1.41 -6.14 -20.01
CA PRO A 86 -1.57 -4.80 -20.58
C PRO A 86 -2.70 -4.73 -21.61
N ASP A 87 -3.05 -5.85 -22.25
CA ASP A 87 -4.17 -6.01 -23.16
C ASP A 87 -5.54 -5.95 -22.47
N LEU A 88 -5.65 -6.43 -21.23
CA LEU A 88 -6.88 -6.34 -20.43
C LEU A 88 -7.15 -4.92 -19.94
N VAL A 89 -6.11 -4.10 -19.71
CA VAL A 89 -6.26 -2.67 -19.37
C VAL A 89 -6.83 -1.88 -20.53
N VAL A 90 -6.40 -2.20 -21.76
CA VAL A 90 -6.94 -1.58 -22.97
C VAL A 90 -8.41 -1.96 -23.14
N LEU A 91 -8.76 -3.23 -22.86
CA LEU A 91 -10.14 -3.70 -22.91
C LEU A 91 -11.01 -3.04 -21.83
N ASP A 92 -10.53 -2.92 -20.60
CA ASP A 92 -11.23 -2.27 -19.49
C ASP A 92 -11.50 -0.79 -19.80
N ALA A 93 -10.52 -0.06 -20.32
CA ALA A 93 -10.68 1.33 -20.75
C ALA A 93 -11.71 1.51 -21.88
N VAL A 94 -11.79 0.55 -22.81
CA VAL A 94 -12.81 0.54 -23.87
C VAL A 94 -14.19 0.27 -23.29
N LEU A 95 -14.32 -0.67 -22.36
CA LEU A 95 -15.59 -1.00 -21.70
C LEU A 95 -16.09 0.15 -20.81
N ASP A 96 -15.20 0.81 -20.07
CA ASP A 96 -15.50 2.01 -19.28
C ASP A 96 -15.96 3.17 -20.18
N GLY A 97 -15.33 3.32 -21.35
CA GLY A 97 -15.75 4.29 -22.37
C GLY A 97 -17.17 4.03 -22.90
N ILE A 98 -17.55 2.77 -23.09
CA ILE A 98 -18.90 2.36 -23.50
C ILE A 98 -19.90 2.58 -22.35
N ALA A 99 -19.54 2.23 -21.12
CA ALA A 99 -20.41 2.37 -19.94
C ALA A 99 -20.67 3.84 -19.56
N ARG A 100 -19.74 4.75 -19.87
CA ARG A 100 -19.90 6.21 -19.67
C ARG A 100 -20.48 6.93 -20.89
N GLY A 101 -20.78 6.20 -21.97
CA GLY A 101 -21.13 6.74 -23.27
C GLY A 101 -22.01 5.81 -24.10
N ALA A 102 -23.19 5.50 -23.54
CA ALA A 102 -24.45 5.30 -24.27
C ALA A 102 -25.53 6.16 -23.61
#